data_AF-A0A3D4HSP2-F1
#
_entry.id   AF-A0A3D4HSP2-F1
#
_cell.length_a   1.000
_cell.length_b   1.000
_cell.length_c   1.000
_cell.angle_alpha   90.00
_cell.angle_beta   90.00
_cell.angle_gamma   90.00
#
_symmetry.space_group_name_H-M   'P 1'
#
loop_
_entity.id
_entity.type
_entity.pdbx_description
1 polymer ?
#
loop_
_entity_poly.entity_id
_entity_poly.type
_entity_poly.pdbx_seq_one_letter_code
_entity_poly.pdbx_strand_id
1 'polypeptide(L)' 'AKQVKDMFFQGKLSQHEDIYITNERHREELIHALESLRLVKESAQNGVPEDFYSIDLMSAYEALGRIIGENVEEDLVNM' A
#
# COMPACT_ATOMS: atom_id res chain seq x y z
N ALA A 1 18.20 29.31 -24.31
CA ALA A 1 18.17 27.84 -24.12
C ALA A 1 18.87 27.35 -22.84
N LYS A 2 20.01 27.93 -22.42
CA LYS A 2 20.81 27.42 -21.29
C LYS A 2 20.15 27.57 -19.91
N GLN A 3 19.40 28.65 -19.67
CA GLN A 3 18.79 28.97 -18.37
C GLN A 3 17.62 28.05 -17.97
N VAL A 4 16.84 27.55 -18.94
CA VAL A 4 15.71 26.63 -18.65
C VAL A 4 16.22 25.30 -18.11
N LYS A 5 17.35 24.81 -18.65
CA LYS A 5 18.00 23.59 -18.20
C LYS A 5 18.42 23.72 -16.73
N ASP A 6 19.09 24.82 -16.40
CA ASP A 6 19.62 25.01 -15.05
C ASP A 6 18.51 25.18 -14.00
N MET A 7 17.36 25.77 -14.35
CA MET A 7 16.18 25.83 -13.47
C MET A 7 15.50 24.47 -13.28
N PHE A 8 15.52 23.60 -14.29
CA PHE A 8 14.93 22.26 -14.24
C PHE A 8 15.73 21.28 -13.36
N PHE A 9 17.05 21.43 -13.31
CA PHE A 9 17.95 20.55 -12.54
C PHE A 9 18.29 21.05 -11.12
N GLN A 10 17.79 22.23 -10.69
CA GLN A 10 18.04 22.80 -9.35
C GLN A 10 17.20 22.16 -8.24
N GLY A 11 16.13 21.46 -8.58
CA GLY A 11 15.27 20.78 -7.62
C GLY A 11 15.77 19.37 -7.28
N LYS A 12 16.95 19.28 -6.65
CA LYS A 12 17.50 18.05 -6.04
C LYS A 12 17.52 16.84 -6.99
N LEU A 13 18.72 16.51 -7.47
CA LEU A 13 19.10 15.10 -7.64
C LEU A 13 19.02 14.43 -6.26
N SER A 14 17.80 14.14 -5.82
CA SER A 14 17.52 13.24 -4.73
C SER A 14 18.21 11.94 -5.10
N GLN A 15 18.87 11.32 -4.12
CA GLN A 15 19.48 10.00 -4.24
C GLN A 15 18.55 9.07 -5.03
N HIS A 16 19.11 8.10 -5.77
CA HIS A 16 18.34 7.01 -6.37
C HIS A 16 17.51 6.28 -5.29
N GLU A 17 16.39 6.86 -4.88
CA GLU A 17 15.27 6.15 -4.31
C GLU A 17 14.59 5.56 -5.53
N ASP A 18 14.96 4.32 -5.84
CA ASP A 18 14.24 3.57 -6.86
C ASP A 18 12.75 3.65 -6.54
N ILE A 19 11.95 4.11 -7.50
CA ILE A 19 10.51 4.22 -7.33
C ILE A 19 9.95 2.79 -7.41
N TYR A 20 9.70 2.18 -6.26
CA TYR A 20 9.19 0.80 -6.18
C TYR A 20 7.70 0.68 -6.47
N ILE A 21 6.91 1.72 -6.19
CA ILE A 21 5.45 1.73 -6.34
C ILE A 21 5.08 2.72 -7.43
N THR A 22 4.79 2.21 -8.62
CA THR A 22 4.44 3.01 -9.82
C THR A 22 2.98 2.89 -10.23
N ASN A 23 2.28 1.87 -9.74
CA ASN A 23 0.87 1.62 -10.03
C ASN A 23 -0.02 2.21 -8.92
N GLU A 24 -0.97 3.05 -9.28
CA GLU A 24 -1.91 3.68 -8.33
C GLU A 24 -2.77 2.66 -7.59
N ARG A 25 -3.24 1.61 -8.26
CA ARG A 25 -3.95 0.50 -7.62
C ARG A 25 -3.10 -0.19 -6.54
N HIS A 26 -1.80 -0.38 -6.80
CA HIS A 26 -0.92 -0.98 -5.80
C HIS A 26 -0.70 -0.04 -4.61
N ARG A 27 -0.63 1.27 -4.86
CA ARG A 27 -0.57 2.27 -3.78
C ARG A 27 -1.81 2.19 -2.89
N GLU A 28 -3.00 2.14 -3.48
CA GLU A 28 -4.27 2.05 -2.75
C GLU A 28 -4.32 0.78 -1.89
N GLU A 29 -3.99 -0.39 -2.46
CA GLU A 29 -3.97 -1.64 -1.69
C GLU A 29 -2.93 -1.66 -0.57
N LEU A 30 -1.76 -1.03 -0.77
CA LEU A 30 -0.76 -0.90 0.29
C LEU A 30 -1.23 0.03 1.41
N ILE A 31 -1.97 1.10 1.08
CA ILE A 31 -2.59 1.99 2.07
C ILE A 31 -3.63 1.22 2.88
N HIS A 32 -4.51 0.46 2.22
CA HIS A 32 -5.50 -0.38 2.89
C HIS A 32 -4.85 -1.42 3.81
N ALA A 33 -3.84 -2.15 3.32
CA ALA A 33 -3.11 -3.12 4.14
C ALA A 33 -2.48 -2.47 5.37
N LEU A 34 -1.89 -1.28 5.21
CA LEU A 34 -1.29 -0.54 6.31
C LEU A 34 -2.33 -0.09 7.34
N GLU A 35 -3.51 0.37 6.90
CA GLU A 35 -4.59 0.77 7.78
C GLU A 35 -5.13 -0.41 8.59
N SER A 36 -5.41 -1.55 7.94
CA SER A 36 -5.82 -2.77 8.62
C SER A 36 -4.78 -3.25 9.64
N LEU A 37 -3.48 -3.23 9.30
CA LEU A 37 -2.41 -3.58 10.24
C LEU A 37 -2.30 -2.62 11.43
N ARG A 38 -2.67 -1.35 11.26
CA ARG A 38 -2.76 -0.41 12.39
C ARG A 38 -3.89 -0.78 13.33
N LEU A 39 -5.04 -1.21 12.81
CA LEU A 39 -6.17 -1.70 13.62
C LEU A 39 -5.79 -2.97 14.38
N VAL A 40 -5.09 -3.92 13.74
CA VAL A 40 -4.55 -5.11 14.42
C VAL A 40 -3.66 -4.71 15.59
N LYS A 41 -2.72 -3.80 15.34
CA LYS A 41 -1.78 -3.33 16.36
C LYS A 41 -2.51 -2.66 17.53
N GLU A 42 -3.47 -1.78 17.24
CA GLU A 42 -4.27 -1.10 18.26
C GLU A 42 -5.08 -2.10 19.10
N SER A 43 -5.78 -3.01 18.44
CA SER A 43 -6.58 -4.06 19.10
C SER A 43 -5.71 -4.96 20.00
N ALA A 44 -4.55 -5.39 19.51
CA ALA A 44 -3.61 -6.17 20.30
C ALA A 44 -3.08 -5.39 21.51
N GLN A 45 -2.76 -4.10 21.34
CA GLN A 45 -2.32 -3.23 22.44
C GLN A 45 -3.41 -2.98 23.49
N ASN A 46 -4.68 -2.95 23.06
CA ASN A 46 -5.84 -2.79 23.92
C ASN A 46 -6.26 -4.09 24.61
N GLY A 47 -5.55 -5.20 24.40
CA GLY A 47 -5.86 -6.49 25.00
C GLY A 47 -7.14 -7.14 24.43
N VAL A 48 -7.55 -6.74 23.23
CA VAL A 48 -8.65 -7.37 22.52
C VAL A 48 -8.26 -8.82 22.19
N PRO A 49 -9.16 -9.81 22.37
CA PRO A 49 -8.88 -11.19 22.02
C PRO A 49 -8.51 -11.37 20.54
N GLU A 50 -7.67 -12.37 20.27
CA GLU A 50 -7.15 -12.68 18.94
C GLU A 50 -8.22 -12.82 17.86
N ASP A 51 -9.32 -13.49 18.19
CA ASP A 51 -10.44 -13.71 17.28
C ASP A 51 -10.95 -12.41 16.65
N PHE A 52 -10.90 -11.27 17.36
CA PHE A 52 -11.40 -10.01 16.84
C PHE A 52 -10.40 -9.32 15.90
N TYR A 53 -9.12 -9.25 16.26
CA TYR A 53 -8.13 -8.61 15.40
C TYR A 53 -7.69 -9.49 14.23
N SER A 54 -8.02 -10.79 14.25
CA SER A 54 -7.83 -11.69 13.10
C SER A 54 -8.62 -11.25 11.86
N ILE A 55 -9.74 -10.54 12.05
CA ILE A 55 -10.56 -9.98 10.97
C ILE A 55 -9.75 -8.91 10.22
N ASP A 56 -9.19 -7.95 10.95
CA ASP A 56 -8.35 -6.91 10.36
C ASP A 56 -7.07 -7.50 9.73
N LEU A 57 -6.53 -8.55 10.33
CA LEU A 57 -5.37 -9.26 9.76
C LEU A 57 -5.71 -9.92 8.42
N MET A 58 -6.90 -10.51 8.30
CA MET A 58 -7.39 -11.08 7.03
C MET A 58 -7.57 -9.99 5.97
N SER A 59 -8.15 -8.84 6.34
CA SER A 59 -8.28 -7.70 5.41
C SER A 59 -6.93 -7.20 4.89
N ALA A 60 -5.90 -7.15 5.75
CA ALA A 60 -4.54 -6.81 5.33
C ALA A 60 -3.97 -7.86 4.38
N TYR A 61 -4.16 -9.15 4.68
CA TYR A 61 -3.72 -10.25 3.84
C TYR A 61 -4.38 -10.20 2.46
N GLU A 62 -5.68 -9.95 2.39
CA GLU A 62 -6.43 -9.86 1.15
C GLU A 62 -5.95 -8.71 0.26
N ALA A 63 -5.73 -7.52 0.85
CA ALA A 63 -5.19 -6.35 0.15
C ALA A 63 -3.81 -6.63 -0.45
N LEU A 64 -2.92 -7.30 0.29
CA LEU A 64 -1.62 -7.69 -0.23
C LEU A 64 -1.75 -8.72 -1.36
N GLY A 65 -2.65 -9.70 -1.24
CA GLY A 65 -2.90 -10.68 -2.30
C GLY A 65 -3.47 -10.05 -3.58
N ARG A 66 -4.25 -8.97 -3.49
CA ARG A 66 -4.70 -8.19 -4.67
C ARG A 66 -3.54 -7.51 -5.41
N ILE A 67 -2.45 -7.17 -4.72
CA ILE A 67 -1.25 -6.60 -5.36
C ILE A 67 -0.56 -7.64 -6.24
N ILE A 68 -0.43 -8.88 -5.76
CA ILE A 68 0.25 -9.98 -6.46
C ILE A 68 -0.67 -10.80 -7.38
N GLY A 69 -1.98 -10.51 -7.37
CA GLY A 69 -2.96 -11.14 -8.25
C GLY A 69 -3.52 -12.46 -7.72
N GLU A 70 -3.35 -12.76 -6.44
CA GLU A 70 -3.86 -13.99 -5.80
C GLU A 70 -5.36 -13.91 -5.45
N ASN A 71 -5.89 -12.69 -5.23
CA ASN A 71 -7.28 -12.46 -4.82
C ASN A 71 -8.14 -11.78 -5.91
N VAL A 72 -7.91 -12.12 -7.20
CA VAL A 72 -8.62 -11.52 -8.36
C VAL A 72 -9.97 -12.19 -8.63
N GLU A 73 -10.35 -13.21 -7.85
CA GLU A 73 -11.60 -13.96 -8.08
C GLU A 73 -12.86 -13.10 -7.94
N GLU A 74 -12.87 -12.04 -7.12
CA GLU A 74 -14.04 -11.16 -6.98
C GLU A 74 -14.18 -10.12 -8.11
N ASP A 75 -13.08 -9.67 -8.72
CA ASP A 75 -13.12 -8.67 -9.80
C ASP A 75 -13.56 -9.26 -11.16
N LEU A 76 -13.36 -10.56 -11.37
CA LEU A 76 -13.75 -11.26 -12.60
C LEU A 76 -15.27 -11.45 -12.74
N VAL A 77 -16.03 -11.32 -11.64
CA VAL A 77 -17.49 -11.48 -11.65
C VAL A 77 -18.21 -10.31 -12.35
N ASN A 78 -17.51 -9.21 -12.63
CA ASN A 78 -18.06 -8.04 -13.32
C ASN A 78 -17.51 -7.83 -14.76
N MET A 79 -17.00 -8.88 -15.42
CA MET A 79 -16.65 -8.85 -16.86
C MET A 79 -17.76 -9.41 -17.75
#